data_AF-A0A836XE00-F1
#
_entry.id   AF-A0A836XE00-F1
#
_cell.length_a   1.000
_cell.length_b   1.000
_cell.length_c   1.000
_cell.angle_alpha   90.00
_cell.angle_beta   90.00
_cell.angle_gamma   90.00
#
_symmetry.space_group_name_H-M   'P 1'
#
loop_
_entity.id
_entity.type
_entity.pdbx_description
1 polymer ?
#
loop_
_entity_poly.entity_id
_entity_poly.type
_entity_poly.pdbx_seq_one_letter_code
_entity_poly.pdbx_strand_id
1 'polypeptide(L)' 'MDFAFSKKNYILLFVGLAFMASGLILMVGGGSEDPTQFSDEIFNFQRLTLSPILLAIGFIVEIFAVMYKGGRA' A
#
# COMPACT_ATOMS: atom_id res chain seq x y z
N MET A 1 -29.05 11.56 1.19
CA MET A 1 -27.64 11.22 0.91
C MET A 1 -27.48 9.76 1.27
N ASP A 2 -27.66 8.84 0.32
CA ASP A 2 -27.33 7.44 0.55
C ASP A 2 -25.81 7.31 0.49
N PHE A 3 -25.20 6.88 1.59
CA PHE A 3 -23.77 6.58 1.60
C PHE A 3 -23.53 5.31 0.78
N ALA A 4 -22.64 5.41 -0.22
CA ALA A 4 -22.26 4.27 -1.05
C ALA A 4 -21.58 3.14 -0.24
N PHE A 5 -21.06 3.47 0.95
CA PHE A 5 -20.28 2.57 1.79
C PHE A 5 -20.75 2.59 3.25
N SER A 6 -20.72 1.43 3.90
CA SER A 6 -20.92 1.29 5.34
C SER A 6 -19.69 1.74 6.13
N LYS A 7 -19.85 2.03 7.43
CA LYS A 7 -18.75 2.40 8.35
C LYS A 7 -17.60 1.38 8.32
N LYS A 8 -17.92 0.08 8.18
CA LYS A 8 -16.92 -0.99 8.09
C LYS A 8 -16.06 -0.90 6.83
N ASN A 9 -16.67 -0.60 5.68
CA ASN A 9 -15.96 -0.41 4.42
C ASN A 9 -14.99 0.77 4.52
N TYR A 10 -15.42 1.88 5.10
CA TYR A 10 -14.53 3.03 5.30
C TYR A 10 -13.31 2.68 6.16
N ILE A 11 -13.49 1.88 7.21
CA ILE A 11 -12.35 1.42 8.02
C ILE A 11 -11.41 0.56 7.16
N LEU A 12 -11.94 -0.35 6.34
CA LEU A 12 -11.12 -1.18 5.44
C LEU A 12 -10.37 -0.35 4.39
N LEU A 13 -11.01 0.69 3.82
CA LEU A 13 -10.34 1.64 2.92
C LEU A 13 -9.16 2.33 3.63
N PHE A 14 -9.36 2.87 4.83
CA PHE A 14 -8.25 3.51 5.56
C PHE A 14 -7.11 2.55 5.90
N VAL A 15 -7.42 1.29 6.21
CA VAL A 15 -6.41 0.26 6.44
C VAL A 15 -5.65 -0.06 5.15
N GLY A 16 -6.34 -0.27 4.04
CA GLY A 16 -5.72 -0.51 2.73
C GLY A 16 -4.80 0.63 2.32
N LEU A 17 -5.26 1.88 2.48
CA LEU A 17 -4.48 3.08 2.25
C LEU A 17 -3.23 3.15 3.14
N ALA A 18 -3.32 2.81 4.41
CA ALA A 18 -2.16 2.77 5.31
C ALA A 18 -1.12 1.74 4.86
N PHE A 19 -1.54 0.56 4.41
CA PHE A 19 -0.64 -0.45 3.84
C PHE A 19 0.05 0.08 2.58
N MET A 20 -0.70 0.68 1.64
CA MET A 20 -0.11 1.26 0.43
C MET A 20 0.87 2.39 0.75
N ALA A 21 0.50 3.30 1.65
CA ALA A 21 1.35 4.40 2.08
C ALA A 21 2.65 3.89 2.73
N SER A 22 2.56 2.90 3.62
CA SER A 22 3.75 2.28 4.22
C SER A 22 4.65 1.64 3.18
N GLY A 23 4.08 0.91 2.20
CA GLY A 23 4.84 0.31 1.10
C GLY A 23 5.60 1.36 0.29
N LEU A 24 4.94 2.48 -0.07
CA LEU A 24 5.61 3.58 -0.77
C LEU A 24 6.71 4.24 0.07
N ILE A 25 6.46 4.47 1.36
CA ILE A 25 7.46 5.07 2.27
C ILE A 25 8.71 4.19 2.38
N LEU A 26 8.54 2.87 2.46
CA LEU A 26 9.66 1.94 2.58
C LEU A 26 10.53 1.87 1.31
N MET A 27 10.02 2.32 0.16
CA MET A 27 10.80 2.45 -1.07
C MET A 27 11.76 3.66 -1.06
N VAL A 28 11.57 4.65 -0.18
CA VAL A 28 12.33 5.91 -0.19
C VAL A 28 13.80 5.70 0.20
N GLY A 29 14.73 6.16 -0.64
CA GLY A 29 16.19 6.09 -0.43
C GLY A 29 16.91 5.06 -1.31
N GLY A 30 18.11 4.65 -0.91
CA GLY A 30 18.92 3.65 -1.63
C GLY A 30 19.64 4.23 -2.85
N GLY A 31 19.34 5.46 -3.28
CA GLY A 31 20.10 6.15 -4.31
C GLY A 31 21.54 6.43 -3.88
N SER A 32 22.46 6.48 -4.84
CA SER A 32 23.84 6.87 -4.59
C SER A 32 23.95 8.37 -4.33
N GLU A 33 24.81 8.77 -3.38
CA GLU A 33 25.17 10.17 -3.15
C GLU A 33 26.06 10.73 -4.27
N ASP A 34 26.83 9.87 -4.93
CA ASP A 34 27.65 10.18 -6.09
C ASP A 34 27.00 9.59 -7.36
N PRO A 35 26.51 10.41 -8.30
CA PRO A 35 25.79 9.94 -9.49
C PRO A 35 26.67 9.10 -10.44
N THR A 36 27.98 9.07 -10.23
CA THR A 36 28.92 8.26 -11.02
C THR A 36 29.13 6.86 -10.45
N GLN A 37 28.61 6.59 -9.24
CA GLN A 37 28.74 5.31 -8.55
C GLN A 37 27.37 4.67 -8.34
N PHE A 38 27.30 3.36 -8.54
CA PHE A 38 26.08 2.59 -8.30
C PHE A 38 25.97 2.25 -6.81
N SER A 39 24.78 2.40 -6.23
CA SER A 39 24.50 2.04 -4.83
C SER A 39 23.79 0.70 -4.75
N ASP A 40 24.44 -0.28 -4.12
CA ASP A 40 23.84 -1.59 -3.87
C ASP A 40 22.69 -1.56 -2.85
N GLU A 41 22.53 -0.46 -2.10
CA GLU A 41 21.44 -0.29 -1.13
C GLU A 41 20.05 -0.27 -1.79
N ILE A 42 19.97 -0.02 -3.10
CA ILE A 42 18.74 -0.17 -3.89
C ILE A 42 18.22 -1.60 -3.81
N PHE A 43 19.11 -2.60 -3.76
CA PHE A 43 18.76 -4.02 -3.68
C PHE A 43 18.47 -4.51 -2.25
N ASN A 44 18.24 -3.60 -1.30
CA ASN A 44 17.84 -3.97 0.04
C ASN A 44 16.51 -4.74 0.03
N PHE A 45 16.43 -5.83 0.80
CA PHE A 45 15.25 -6.69 0.93
C PHE A 45 13.97 -5.90 1.26
N GLN A 46 14.06 -4.86 2.10
CA GLN A 46 12.95 -4.00 2.46
C GLN A 46 12.35 -3.31 1.22
N ARG A 47 13.20 -2.78 0.33
CA ARG A 47 12.79 -2.02 -0.85
C ARG A 47 12.31 -2.95 -1.97
N LEU A 48 13.05 -4.04 -2.20
CA LEU A 48 12.83 -4.95 -3.31
C LEU A 48 11.67 -5.94 -3.07
N THR A 49 11.47 -6.36 -1.82
CA THR A 49 10.51 -7.43 -1.49
C THR A 49 9.42 -6.97 -0.53
N LEU A 50 9.77 -6.40 0.61
CA LEU A 50 8.77 -6.04 1.62
C LEU A 50 7.84 -4.90 1.14
N SER A 51 8.40 -3.88 0.49
CA SER A 51 7.64 -2.72 0.01
C SER A 51 6.59 -3.09 -1.05
N PRO A 52 6.93 -3.87 -2.11
CA PRO A 52 5.94 -4.33 -3.08
C PRO A 52 4.87 -5.25 -2.47
N ILE A 53 5.23 -6.10 -1.51
CA ILE A 53 4.27 -6.98 -0.82
C ILE A 53 3.25 -6.15 -0.03
N LEU A 54 3.70 -5.12 0.70
CA LEU A 54 2.79 -4.24 1.44
C LEU A 54 1.85 -3.48 0.53
N LEU A 55 2.36 -3.00 -0.62
CA LEU A 55 1.54 -2.39 -1.66
C LEU A 55 0.49 -3.36 -2.21
N ALA A 56 0.89 -4.59 -2.54
CA ALA A 56 -0.02 -5.62 -3.04
C ALA A 56 -1.13 -5.96 -2.02
N ILE A 57 -0.76 -6.10 -0.74
CA ILE A 57 -1.73 -6.31 0.35
C ILE A 57 -2.69 -5.12 0.43
N GLY A 58 -2.18 -3.89 0.38
CA GLY A 58 -2.99 -2.68 0.38
C GLY A 58 -4.02 -2.67 -0.75
N PHE A 59 -3.61 -2.96 -1.99
CA PHE A 59 -4.51 -3.08 -3.13
C PHE A 59 -5.57 -4.17 -2.95
N ILE A 60 -5.18 -5.35 -2.45
CA ILE A 60 -6.12 -6.43 -2.16
C ILE A 60 -7.17 -5.97 -1.14
N VAL A 61 -6.74 -5.33 -0.05
CA VAL A 61 -7.64 -4.81 0.99
C VAL A 61 -8.60 -3.76 0.42
N GLU A 62 -8.12 -2.84 -0.41
CA GLU A 62 -8.95 -1.83 -1.09
C GLU A 62 -9.99 -2.47 -2.00
N ILE A 63 -9.58 -3.47 -2.81
CA ILE A 63 -10.50 -4.23 -3.66
C ILE A 63 -11.59 -4.88 -2.80
N PHE A 64 -11.23 -5.54 -1.69
CA PHE A 64 -12.21 -6.13 -0.77
C PHE A 64 -13.10 -5.05 -0.12
N ALA A 65 -12.55 -3.91 0.28
CA ALA A 65 -13.30 -2.83 0.90
C ALA A 65 -14.36 -2.23 -0.03
N VAL A 66 -14.03 -2.08 -1.31
CA VAL A 66 -14.95 -1.60 -2.35
C VAL A 66 -15.96 -2.68 -2.74
N MET A 67 -15.50 -3.91 -2.93
CA MET A 67 -16.37 -5.03 -3.33
C MET A 67 -17.30 -5.51 -2.22
N TYR A 68 -16.97 -5.27 -0.95
CA TYR A 68 -17.78 -5.64 0.19
C TYR A 68 -19.05 -4.79 0.25
N LYS A 69 -20.02 -5.08 -0.62
CA LYS A 69 -21.35 -4.52 -0.48
C LYS A 69 -22.00 -5.26 0.68
N GLY A 70 -22.06 -4.61 1.85
CA GLY A 70 -22.93 -5.06 2.93
C GLY A 70 -24.29 -5.36 2.32
N GLY A 71 -24.69 -6.65 2.38
CA GLY A 71 -25.84 -7.15 1.65
C GLY A 71 -27.00 -6.19 1.78
N ARG A 72 -27.60 -5.83 0.65
CA ARG A 72 -28.95 -5.26 0.66
C ARG A 72 -29.82 -6.29 1.39
N ALA A 73 -30.19 -5.98 2.63
CA ALA A 73 -31.48 -6.39 3.14
C ALA A 73 -32.49 -5.38 2.60
#